data_AF-A0A822BVA9-F1
#
_entry.id   AF-A0A822BVA9-F1
#
_cell.length_a   1.000
_cell.length_b   1.000
_cell.length_c   1.000
_cell.angle_alpha   90.00
_cell.angle_beta   90.00
_cell.angle_gamma   90.00
#
_symmetry.space_group_name_H-M   'P 1'
#
loop_
_entity.id
_entity.type
_entity.pdbx_description
1 polymer ?
#
loop_
_entity_poly.entity_id
_entity_poly.type
_entity_poly.pdbx_seq_one_letter_code
_entity_poly.pdbx_strand_id
1 'polypeptide(L)'
;LDYLNKVYGPPSTFLHGIAIAPYFDLSQYKTWSNLTTDQVIDGLNSSIQTYLPEQGWSQLAPIGVHTVYAAWYGLAVHGYEGGPDTAAGCGSCSLQAKTNATRDPRMTDLCVSFLNGWYRYGFQPLNWFVAGATQVTSTGSWGLLEDMRQEILMDTTTMFNLSSSPVTQLPRPSPKLQAIDQIRQSSIPLTFGIPIPSYNVNATNFMNHKVPYADPYLRNLGPNSTFYYPLQIVQSSMQIKITAYVAGNSGILEASINNANFIQVQTPSTGNMTLFQPAPSFQFNINPTIIPSIVTLRLRNIRNGYNILSFDVVSTTNSI
;
A
#
# COMPACT_ATOMS: atom_id res chain seq x y z
N LEU A 1 -13.13 -9.95 8.29
CA LEU A 1 -12.25 -11.02 8.79
C LEU A 1 -12.48 -11.30 10.28
N ASP A 2 -12.89 -10.32 11.08
CA ASP A 2 -13.16 -10.52 12.52
C ASP A 2 -14.19 -11.60 12.82
N TYR A 3 -15.28 -11.67 12.02
CA TYR A 3 -16.29 -12.73 12.15
C TYR A 3 -15.66 -14.11 11.98
N LEU A 4 -14.88 -14.30 10.91
CA LEU A 4 -14.21 -15.56 10.63
C LEU A 4 -13.24 -15.93 11.76
N ASN A 5 -12.43 -14.95 12.20
CA ASN A 5 -11.52 -15.10 13.34
C ASN A 5 -12.24 -15.53 14.62
N LYS A 6 -13.40 -14.93 14.90
CA LYS A 6 -14.18 -15.19 16.12
C LYS A 6 -14.91 -16.53 16.09
N VAL A 7 -15.43 -16.94 14.93
CA VAL A 7 -16.33 -18.10 14.82
C VAL A 7 -15.58 -19.38 14.44
N TYR A 8 -14.59 -19.28 13.55
CA TYR A 8 -13.91 -20.44 12.98
C TYR A 8 -12.43 -20.54 13.36
N GLY A 9 -11.83 -19.46 13.88
CA GLY A 9 -10.40 -19.39 14.20
C GLY A 9 -9.61 -18.54 13.21
N PRO A 10 -8.27 -18.50 13.32
CA PRO A 10 -7.43 -17.54 12.61
C PRO A 10 -7.65 -17.56 11.09
N PRO A 11 -7.90 -16.40 10.43
CA PRO A 11 -8.18 -16.38 8.99
C PRO A 11 -7.11 -17.01 8.11
N SER A 12 -5.83 -16.95 8.50
CA SER A 12 -4.72 -17.56 7.77
C SER A 12 -4.78 -19.09 7.69
N THR A 13 -5.60 -19.77 8.49
CA THR A 13 -5.81 -21.23 8.36
C THR A 13 -6.80 -21.58 7.26
N PHE A 14 -7.53 -20.61 6.71
CA PHE A 14 -8.58 -20.81 5.70
C PHE A 14 -8.34 -20.01 4.43
N LEU A 15 -7.68 -18.85 4.55
CA LEU A 15 -7.47 -17.90 3.47
C LEU A 15 -5.98 -17.75 3.21
N HIS A 16 -5.60 -17.71 1.92
CA HIS A 16 -4.23 -17.41 1.52
C HIS A 16 -3.93 -15.91 1.58
N GLY A 17 -4.87 -15.08 1.10
CA GLY A 17 -4.61 -13.66 0.91
C GLY A 17 -5.85 -12.81 0.67
N ILE A 18 -5.63 -11.51 0.68
CA ILE A 18 -6.56 -10.48 0.21
C ILE A 18 -6.25 -10.23 -1.27
N ALA A 19 -7.26 -10.30 -2.12
CA ALA A 19 -7.14 -9.99 -3.54
C ALA A 19 -7.75 -8.61 -3.83
N ILE A 20 -7.01 -7.73 -4.50
CA ILE A 20 -7.48 -6.39 -4.90
C ILE A 20 -7.17 -6.11 -6.38
N ALA A 21 -7.82 -5.10 -6.95
CA ALA A 21 -7.67 -4.67 -8.34
C ALA A 21 -7.21 -3.21 -8.45
N PRO A 22 -5.92 -2.92 -8.22
CA PRO A 22 -5.40 -1.57 -8.37
C PRO A 22 -5.29 -1.18 -9.86
N TYR A 23 -6.13 -0.22 -10.27
CA TYR A 23 -6.00 0.47 -11.56
C TYR A 23 -5.59 1.91 -11.33
N PHE A 24 -4.64 2.41 -12.12
CA PHE A 24 -4.34 3.84 -12.16
C PHE A 24 -5.00 4.47 -13.38
N ASP A 25 -5.74 5.54 -13.14
CA ASP A 25 -6.66 6.16 -14.08
C ASP A 25 -6.30 7.62 -14.36
N LEU A 26 -7.21 8.36 -15.00
CA LEU A 26 -6.99 9.75 -15.38
C LEU A 26 -7.26 10.75 -14.23
N SER A 27 -7.56 10.29 -13.01
CA SER A 27 -7.81 11.13 -11.84
C SER A 27 -8.80 12.27 -12.14
N GLN A 28 -8.40 13.53 -11.95
CA GLN A 28 -9.20 14.73 -12.23
C GLN A 28 -9.61 14.91 -13.71
N TYR A 29 -8.94 14.25 -14.65
CA TYR A 29 -9.19 14.37 -16.09
C TYR A 29 -10.17 13.33 -16.65
N LYS A 30 -10.65 12.39 -15.83
CA LYS A 30 -11.42 11.21 -16.29
C LYS A 30 -12.69 11.52 -17.08
N THR A 31 -13.26 12.72 -16.95
CA THR A 31 -14.47 13.15 -17.69
C THR A 31 -14.20 14.19 -18.77
N TRP A 32 -12.95 14.58 -19.03
CA TRP A 32 -12.61 15.61 -20.02
C TRP A 32 -12.65 15.03 -21.44
N SER A 33 -13.10 15.82 -22.43
CA SER A 33 -13.31 15.35 -23.81
C SER A 33 -12.23 15.77 -24.81
N ASN A 34 -11.34 16.69 -24.44
CA ASN A 34 -10.34 17.33 -25.30
C ASN A 34 -8.90 17.23 -24.75
N LEU A 35 -8.55 16.10 -24.13
CA LEU A 35 -7.22 15.86 -23.58
C LEU A 35 -6.16 15.75 -24.68
N THR A 36 -4.98 16.29 -24.39
CA THR A 36 -3.74 15.98 -25.10
C THR A 36 -3.09 14.70 -24.54
N THR A 37 -2.14 14.12 -25.28
CA THR A 37 -1.34 12.98 -24.79
C THR A 37 -0.65 13.28 -23.46
N ASP A 38 -0.10 14.49 -23.31
CA ASP A 38 0.59 14.92 -22.08
C ASP A 38 -0.36 14.99 -20.88
N GLN A 39 -1.58 15.47 -21.08
CA GLN A 39 -2.59 15.53 -20.01
C GLN A 39 -3.06 14.12 -19.61
N VAL A 40 -3.12 13.17 -20.55
CA VAL A 40 -3.40 11.76 -20.21
C VAL A 40 -2.28 11.19 -19.33
N ILE A 41 -1.02 11.41 -19.70
CA ILE A 41 0.15 10.94 -18.95
C ILE A 41 0.20 11.58 -17.55
N ASP A 42 -0.08 12.88 -17.45
CA ASP A 42 -0.16 13.59 -16.17
C ASP A 42 -1.28 13.06 -15.27
N GLY A 43 -2.46 12.77 -15.83
CA GLY A 43 -3.57 12.15 -15.12
C GLY A 43 -3.22 10.79 -14.54
N LEU A 44 -2.62 9.91 -15.36
CA LEU A 44 -2.14 8.59 -14.95
C LEU A 44 -1.08 8.71 -13.84
N ASN A 45 -0.11 9.60 -14.01
CA ASN A 45 0.91 9.85 -13.00
C ASN A 45 0.27 10.31 -11.67
N SER A 46 -0.65 11.27 -11.72
CA SER A 46 -1.36 11.78 -10.55
C SER A 46 -2.12 10.67 -9.82
N SER A 47 -2.75 9.74 -10.55
CA SER A 47 -3.41 8.56 -9.98
C SER A 47 -2.39 7.62 -9.31
N ILE A 48 -1.26 7.35 -9.96
CA ILE A 48 -0.16 6.54 -9.40
C ILE A 48 0.39 7.13 -8.10
N GLN A 49 0.54 8.45 -8.01
CA GLN A 49 1.05 9.09 -6.78
C GLN A 49 0.20 8.73 -5.56
N THR A 50 -1.10 8.47 -5.71
CA THR A 50 -1.99 8.05 -4.62
C THR A 50 -1.74 6.63 -4.13
N TYR A 51 -1.13 5.78 -4.96
CA TYR A 51 -0.78 4.39 -4.66
C TYR A 51 0.62 4.24 -4.08
N LEU A 52 1.37 5.31 -3.83
CA LEU A 52 2.73 5.21 -3.31
C LEU A 52 2.74 5.17 -1.77
N PRO A 53 3.64 4.37 -1.14
CA PRO A 53 3.81 4.34 0.31
C PRO A 53 4.04 5.73 0.94
N GLU A 54 4.60 6.66 0.18
CA GLU A 54 4.85 8.07 0.56
C GLU A 54 3.58 8.83 0.94
N GLN A 55 2.40 8.41 0.48
CA GLN A 55 1.13 9.01 0.87
C GLN A 55 0.76 8.72 2.33
N GLY A 56 1.57 7.90 3.00
CA GLY A 56 1.40 7.58 4.41
C GLY A 56 0.18 6.69 4.63
N TRP A 57 -0.49 6.90 5.77
CA TRP A 57 -1.50 5.97 6.30
C TRP A 57 -2.87 6.63 6.49
N SER A 58 -3.10 7.74 5.82
CA SER A 58 -4.38 8.43 5.93
C SER A 58 -5.49 7.69 5.19
N GLN A 59 -6.74 8.07 5.43
CA GLN A 59 -7.90 7.62 4.66
C GLN A 59 -7.83 7.95 3.16
N LEU A 60 -6.89 8.81 2.73
CA LEU A 60 -6.66 9.17 1.33
C LEU A 60 -5.64 8.24 0.64
N ALA A 61 -4.97 7.34 1.37
CA ALA A 61 -4.02 6.38 0.84
C ALA A 61 -4.69 5.00 0.72
N PRO A 62 -5.33 4.68 -0.42
CA PRO A 62 -6.41 3.68 -0.48
C PRO A 62 -5.94 2.24 -0.25
N ILE A 63 -4.67 1.91 -0.52
CA ILE A 63 -4.22 0.51 -0.55
C ILE A 63 -3.43 0.05 0.68
N GLY A 64 -2.80 0.97 1.43
CA GLY A 64 -1.97 0.62 2.60
C GLY A 64 -2.74 -0.07 3.73
N VAL A 65 -4.07 0.15 3.76
CA VAL A 65 -4.99 -0.55 4.67
C VAL A 65 -4.94 -2.07 4.47
N HIS A 66 -4.77 -2.55 3.23
CA HIS A 66 -4.68 -3.98 2.94
C HIS A 66 -3.41 -4.59 3.52
N THR A 67 -2.29 -3.86 3.50
CA THR A 67 -1.03 -4.30 4.16
C THR A 67 -1.25 -4.52 5.65
N VAL A 68 -1.93 -3.59 6.32
CA VAL A 68 -2.20 -3.64 7.75
C VAL A 68 -3.13 -4.81 8.08
N TYR A 69 -4.24 -4.98 7.36
CA TYR A 69 -5.15 -6.10 7.59
C TYR A 69 -4.51 -7.46 7.27
N ALA A 70 -3.72 -7.54 6.21
CA ALA A 70 -3.03 -8.77 5.84
C ALA A 70 -2.02 -9.17 6.91
N ALA A 71 -1.16 -8.24 7.35
CA ALA A 71 -0.24 -8.47 8.46
C ALA A 71 -0.98 -8.84 9.75
N TRP A 72 -2.08 -8.13 10.07
CA TRP A 72 -2.89 -8.40 11.26
C TRP A 72 -3.43 -9.83 11.31
N TYR A 73 -3.81 -10.39 10.16
CA TYR A 73 -4.40 -11.73 10.07
C TYR A 73 -3.45 -12.81 9.53
N GLY A 74 -2.19 -12.49 9.27
CA GLY A 74 -1.20 -13.42 8.71
C GLY A 74 -1.52 -13.86 7.27
N LEU A 75 -2.01 -12.94 6.45
CA LEU A 75 -2.39 -13.15 5.05
C LEU A 75 -1.41 -12.46 4.09
N ALA A 76 -1.43 -12.85 2.83
CA ALA A 76 -0.79 -12.12 1.73
C ALA A 76 -1.74 -11.08 1.10
N VAL A 77 -1.21 -10.16 0.28
CA VAL A 77 -2.02 -9.29 -0.59
C VAL A 77 -1.59 -9.51 -2.03
N HIS A 78 -2.53 -9.83 -2.91
CA HIS A 78 -2.31 -10.07 -4.33
C HIS A 78 -3.12 -9.10 -5.18
N GLY A 79 -2.58 -8.73 -6.34
CA GLY A 79 -3.33 -8.03 -7.37
C GLY A 79 -3.98 -9.08 -8.26
N TYR A 80 -5.30 -9.29 -8.16
CA TYR A 80 -5.95 -10.26 -9.07
C TYR A 80 -6.06 -9.70 -10.48
N GLU A 81 -6.02 -8.38 -10.61
CA GLU A 81 -5.86 -7.63 -11.85
C GLU A 81 -5.25 -6.25 -11.56
N GLY A 82 -4.80 -5.54 -12.59
CA GLY A 82 -4.35 -4.16 -12.50
C GLY A 82 -3.78 -3.63 -13.81
N GLY A 83 -3.37 -2.36 -13.79
CA GLY A 83 -2.78 -1.66 -14.94
C GLY A 83 -3.39 -0.27 -15.18
N PRO A 84 -3.09 0.38 -16.32
CA PRO A 84 -3.68 1.65 -16.68
C PRO A 84 -5.14 1.47 -17.09
N ASP A 85 -6.03 2.27 -16.50
CA ASP A 85 -7.42 2.41 -16.93
C ASP A 85 -7.65 3.77 -17.59
N THR A 86 -7.64 3.78 -18.91
CA THR A 86 -7.94 4.97 -19.71
C THR A 86 -9.44 5.10 -20.05
N ALA A 87 -10.27 4.12 -19.64
CA ALA A 87 -11.71 4.11 -19.92
C ALA A 87 -12.55 4.69 -18.77
N ALA A 88 -12.01 4.71 -17.54
CA ALA A 88 -12.65 5.32 -16.38
C ALA A 88 -13.20 6.74 -16.67
N GLY A 89 -14.43 6.99 -16.24
CA GLY A 89 -15.12 8.27 -16.43
C GLY A 89 -15.78 8.41 -17.81
N CYS A 90 -15.00 8.70 -18.84
CA CYS A 90 -15.47 8.79 -20.23
C CYS A 90 -14.53 8.06 -21.20
N GLY A 91 -14.83 6.81 -21.53
CA GLY A 91 -13.96 6.00 -22.38
C GLY A 91 -13.88 6.45 -23.85
N SER A 92 -14.96 6.97 -24.42
CA SER A 92 -14.97 7.50 -25.80
C SER A 92 -14.32 8.88 -25.94
N CYS A 93 -14.19 9.62 -24.85
CA CYS A 93 -13.55 10.93 -24.82
C CYS A 93 -12.04 10.84 -25.11
N SER A 94 -11.53 11.72 -25.97
CA SER A 94 -10.09 11.86 -26.26
C SER A 94 -9.38 10.53 -26.59
N LEU A 95 -10.07 9.59 -27.26
CA LEU A 95 -9.55 8.25 -27.53
C LEU A 95 -8.18 8.27 -28.22
N GLN A 96 -7.98 9.17 -29.18
CA GLN A 96 -6.70 9.30 -29.87
C GLN A 96 -5.55 9.69 -28.92
N ALA A 97 -5.77 10.63 -28.00
CA ALA A 97 -4.77 11.01 -27.00
C ALA A 97 -4.45 9.86 -26.04
N LYS A 98 -5.46 9.08 -25.65
CA LYS A 98 -5.30 7.89 -24.79
C LYS A 98 -4.54 6.76 -25.49
N THR A 99 -4.83 6.53 -26.77
CA THR A 99 -4.06 5.60 -27.62
C THR A 99 -2.61 6.05 -27.75
N ASN A 100 -2.38 7.33 -28.03
CA ASN A 100 -1.03 7.89 -28.14
C ASN A 100 -0.26 7.76 -26.81
N ALA A 101 -0.90 8.04 -25.67
CA ALA A 101 -0.28 7.90 -24.35
C ALA A 101 0.09 6.46 -24.02
N THR A 102 -0.73 5.48 -24.43
CA THR A 102 -0.41 4.04 -24.27
C THR A 102 0.86 3.63 -25.01
N ARG A 103 1.20 4.33 -26.09
CA ARG A 103 2.38 4.08 -26.94
C ARG A 103 3.57 4.97 -26.60
N ASP A 104 3.35 6.00 -25.78
CA ASP A 104 4.38 6.96 -25.42
C ASP A 104 5.46 6.29 -24.54
N PRO A 105 6.76 6.50 -24.79
CA PRO A 105 7.82 5.92 -23.96
C PRO A 105 7.69 6.24 -22.47
N ARG A 106 7.10 7.38 -22.09
CA ARG A 106 6.85 7.76 -20.69
C ARG A 106 5.90 6.80 -19.97
N MET A 107 5.10 6.02 -20.70
CA MET A 107 4.26 4.97 -20.11
C MET A 107 5.06 3.87 -19.42
N THR A 108 6.31 3.61 -19.88
CA THR A 108 7.22 2.67 -19.21
C THR A 108 7.46 3.14 -17.78
N ASP A 109 7.86 4.40 -17.61
CA ASP A 109 8.18 4.97 -16.29
C ASP A 109 6.96 4.97 -15.37
N LEU A 110 5.78 5.30 -15.88
CA LEU A 110 4.52 5.23 -15.12
C LEU A 110 4.24 3.82 -14.59
N CYS A 111 4.34 2.81 -15.46
CA CYS A 111 4.10 1.41 -15.07
C CYS A 111 5.16 0.92 -14.06
N VAL A 112 6.42 1.32 -14.22
CA VAL A 112 7.51 1.04 -13.27
C VAL A 112 7.23 1.69 -11.92
N SER A 113 6.84 2.98 -11.89
CA SER A 113 6.49 3.67 -10.65
C SER A 113 5.32 3.01 -9.92
N PHE A 114 4.27 2.62 -10.66
CA PHE A 114 3.12 1.91 -10.11
C PHE A 114 3.52 0.56 -9.49
N LEU A 115 4.25 -0.28 -10.24
CA LEU A 115 4.67 -1.60 -9.77
C LEU A 115 5.70 -1.52 -8.63
N ASN A 116 6.62 -0.55 -8.68
CA ASN A 116 7.49 -0.26 -7.54
C ASN A 116 6.68 0.09 -6.29
N GLY A 117 5.70 1.00 -6.42
CA GLY A 117 4.78 1.33 -5.33
C GLY A 117 4.12 0.10 -4.73
N TRP A 118 3.56 -0.77 -5.58
CA TRP A 118 2.92 -2.04 -5.20
C TRP A 118 3.85 -2.92 -4.35
N TYR A 119 5.05 -3.22 -4.84
CA TYR A 119 5.98 -4.13 -4.13
C TYR A 119 6.61 -3.48 -2.89
N ARG A 120 6.72 -2.15 -2.81
CA ARG A 120 7.22 -1.45 -1.61
C ARG A 120 6.30 -1.58 -0.40
N TYR A 121 5.02 -1.95 -0.57
CA TYR A 121 4.13 -2.36 0.53
C TYR A 121 4.39 -3.79 1.02
N GLY A 122 5.22 -4.58 0.35
CA GLY A 122 5.39 -6.01 0.61
C GLY A 122 4.29 -6.88 0.00
N PHE A 123 3.54 -6.34 -0.98
CA PHE A 123 2.52 -7.10 -1.68
C PHE A 123 3.13 -8.19 -2.57
N GLN A 124 2.35 -9.24 -2.79
CA GLN A 124 2.67 -10.40 -3.61
C GLN A 124 2.37 -10.12 -5.09
N PRO A 125 2.58 -11.05 -6.03
CA PRO A 125 2.41 -10.78 -7.46
C PRO A 125 1.08 -10.09 -7.81
N LEU A 126 1.18 -9.12 -8.71
CA LEU A 126 0.05 -8.46 -9.36
C LEU A 126 -0.11 -9.07 -10.75
N ASN A 127 -1.29 -9.61 -11.03
CA ASN A 127 -1.66 -10.04 -12.36
C ASN A 127 -2.01 -8.81 -13.20
N TRP A 128 -1.31 -8.62 -14.30
CA TRP A 128 -1.71 -7.62 -15.28
C TRP A 128 -3.00 -8.07 -15.96
N PHE A 129 -3.99 -7.18 -16.11
CA PHE A 129 -5.34 -7.59 -16.52
C PHE A 129 -5.37 -8.40 -17.83
N VAL A 130 -4.58 -8.01 -18.84
CA VAL A 130 -4.37 -8.83 -20.05
C VAL A 130 -2.88 -8.95 -20.37
N ALA A 131 -2.33 -10.16 -20.24
CA ALA A 131 -0.94 -10.47 -20.57
C ALA A 131 -0.63 -10.43 -22.08
N GLY A 132 -1.65 -10.49 -22.94
CA GLY A 132 -1.51 -10.53 -24.39
C GLY A 132 -1.74 -9.19 -25.09
N ALA A 133 -1.93 -9.27 -26.41
CA ALA A 133 -2.21 -8.14 -27.27
C ALA A 133 -3.70 -7.76 -27.29
N THR A 134 -4.01 -6.49 -27.03
CA THR A 134 -5.35 -5.91 -27.16
C THR A 134 -5.27 -4.47 -27.66
N GLN A 135 -6.21 -4.06 -28.51
CA GLN A 135 -6.29 -2.67 -28.97
C GLN A 135 -6.69 -1.72 -27.83
N VAL A 136 -6.26 -0.47 -27.92
CA VAL A 136 -6.83 0.63 -27.12
C VAL A 136 -8.19 1.00 -27.68
N THR A 137 -9.22 0.88 -26.85
CA THR A 137 -10.62 1.12 -27.24
C THR A 137 -11.31 2.03 -26.22
N SER A 138 -12.54 2.45 -26.54
CA SER A 138 -13.36 3.19 -25.58
C SER A 138 -13.74 2.38 -24.33
N THR A 139 -13.53 1.07 -24.33
CA THR A 139 -13.79 0.22 -23.17
C THR A 139 -12.55 -0.04 -22.34
N GLY A 140 -11.33 0.21 -22.85
CA GLY A 140 -10.10 0.01 -22.07
C GLY A 140 -8.84 -0.14 -22.92
N SER A 141 -7.71 -0.20 -22.21
CA SER A 141 -6.35 -0.25 -22.76
C SER A 141 -5.45 -1.19 -21.94
N TRP A 142 -5.92 -2.40 -21.64
CA TRP A 142 -5.31 -3.20 -20.59
C TRP A 142 -4.29 -4.26 -21.05
N GLY A 143 -4.16 -4.51 -22.36
CA GLY A 143 -3.12 -5.37 -22.88
C GLY A 143 -1.73 -4.86 -22.55
N LEU A 144 -0.82 -5.78 -22.23
CA LEU A 144 0.62 -5.51 -22.22
C LEU A 144 1.09 -5.07 -23.61
N LEU A 145 0.47 -5.61 -24.65
CA LEU A 145 0.76 -5.32 -26.05
C LEU A 145 -0.52 -4.80 -26.73
N GLU A 146 -0.37 -4.09 -27.85
CA GLU A 146 -1.46 -3.86 -28.81
C GLU A 146 -1.43 -4.88 -29.95
N ASP A 147 -0.24 -5.39 -30.24
CA ASP A 147 -0.01 -6.45 -31.23
C ASP A 147 1.05 -7.43 -30.72
N MET A 148 0.85 -8.73 -30.91
CA MET A 148 1.80 -9.76 -30.47
C MET A 148 3.18 -9.61 -31.12
N ARG A 149 3.25 -8.94 -32.26
CA ARG A 149 4.49 -8.63 -32.97
C ARG A 149 5.29 -7.48 -32.33
N GLN A 150 4.78 -6.81 -31.30
CA GLN A 150 5.56 -5.83 -30.53
C GLN A 150 6.59 -6.49 -29.60
N GLU A 151 6.45 -7.79 -29.33
CA GLU A 151 7.39 -8.59 -28.57
C GLU A 151 8.78 -8.60 -29.22
N ILE A 152 9.85 -8.65 -28.42
CA ILE A 152 11.23 -8.60 -28.93
C ILE A 152 11.84 -9.99 -29.14
N LEU A 153 11.22 -11.04 -28.61
CA LEU A 153 11.69 -12.43 -28.77
C LEU A 153 11.62 -12.94 -30.21
N MET A 154 10.75 -12.36 -31.05
CA MET A 154 10.67 -12.67 -32.48
C MET A 154 10.65 -11.36 -33.28
N ASP A 155 11.76 -11.04 -33.96
CA ASP A 155 11.80 -9.87 -34.82
C ASP A 155 11.11 -10.12 -36.16
N THR A 156 9.85 -9.69 -36.25
CA THR A 156 9.07 -9.71 -37.49
C THR A 156 9.07 -8.37 -38.22
N THR A 157 9.92 -7.39 -37.87
CA THR A 157 9.90 -6.05 -38.51
C THR A 157 10.16 -6.12 -40.01
N THR A 158 11.07 -7.00 -40.42
CA THR A 158 11.45 -7.21 -41.83
C THR A 158 10.36 -7.91 -42.64
N MET A 159 9.33 -8.46 -42.00
CA MET A 159 8.19 -9.10 -42.66
C MET A 159 7.15 -8.10 -43.16
N PHE A 160 7.27 -6.81 -42.82
CA PHE A 160 6.29 -5.79 -43.15
C PHE A 160 6.95 -4.54 -43.75
N ASN A 161 6.19 -3.84 -44.59
CA ASN A 161 6.63 -2.55 -45.10
C ASN A 161 6.68 -1.52 -43.96
N LEU A 162 7.87 -0.99 -43.67
CA LEU A 162 8.12 -0.05 -42.58
C LEU A 162 7.24 1.20 -42.65
N SER A 163 6.94 1.69 -43.86
CA SER A 163 6.25 2.95 -44.10
C SER A 163 4.72 2.81 -44.11
N SER A 164 4.18 1.62 -44.33
CA SER A 164 2.73 1.42 -44.49
C SER A 164 2.10 0.46 -43.48
N SER A 165 2.89 -0.31 -42.73
CA SER A 165 2.37 -1.23 -41.72
C SER A 165 2.08 -0.48 -40.42
N PRO A 166 0.84 -0.52 -39.87
CA PRO A 166 0.55 0.05 -38.56
C PRO A 166 1.39 -0.57 -37.43
N VAL A 167 1.83 -1.81 -37.62
CA VAL A 167 2.59 -2.59 -36.64
C VAL A 167 4.03 -2.12 -36.53
N THR A 168 4.63 -1.69 -37.65
CA THR A 168 6.01 -1.16 -37.66
C THR A 168 6.10 0.24 -37.04
N GLN A 169 4.95 0.89 -36.81
CA GLN A 169 4.83 2.19 -36.15
C GLN A 169 4.59 2.06 -34.63
N LEU A 170 4.41 0.84 -34.11
CA LEU A 170 4.24 0.61 -32.68
C LEU A 170 5.59 0.55 -31.95
N PRO A 171 5.69 1.03 -30.71
CA PRO A 171 6.90 0.88 -29.90
C PRO A 171 7.21 -0.61 -29.65
N ARG A 172 8.50 -0.97 -29.71
CA ARG A 172 9.02 -2.34 -29.52
C ARG A 172 10.23 -2.33 -28.56
N PRO A 173 10.16 -3.02 -27.40
CA PRO A 173 8.96 -3.63 -26.83
C PRO A 173 7.87 -2.57 -26.56
N SER A 174 6.63 -3.00 -26.30
CA SER A 174 5.63 -2.05 -25.82
C SER A 174 6.07 -1.44 -24.48
N PRO A 175 5.69 -0.18 -24.17
CA PRO A 175 6.08 0.45 -22.91
C PRO A 175 5.71 -0.34 -21.66
N LYS A 176 4.52 -0.96 -21.66
CA LYS A 176 4.05 -1.79 -20.53
C LYS A 176 4.86 -3.08 -20.37
N LEU A 177 5.19 -3.76 -21.48
CA LEU A 177 6.03 -4.95 -21.43
C LEU A 177 7.44 -4.59 -20.94
N GLN A 178 7.99 -3.49 -21.44
CA GLN A 178 9.28 -2.98 -20.98
C GLN A 178 9.29 -2.75 -19.47
N ALA A 179 8.21 -2.18 -18.91
CA ALA A 179 8.07 -1.99 -17.47
C ALA A 179 8.02 -3.32 -16.70
N ILE A 180 7.29 -4.32 -17.19
CA ILE A 180 7.27 -5.66 -16.57
C ILE A 180 8.68 -6.27 -16.55
N ASP A 181 9.43 -6.18 -17.64
CA ASP A 181 10.78 -6.73 -17.70
C ASP A 181 11.75 -6.00 -16.77
N GLN A 182 11.66 -4.66 -16.66
CA GLN A 182 12.46 -3.90 -15.70
C GLN A 182 12.15 -4.31 -14.26
N ILE A 183 10.87 -4.50 -13.91
CA ILE A 183 10.46 -4.90 -12.56
C ILE A 183 10.89 -6.33 -12.24
N ARG A 184 10.85 -7.26 -13.21
CA ARG A 184 11.33 -8.64 -13.02
C ARG A 184 12.83 -8.73 -12.75
N GLN A 185 13.60 -7.75 -13.21
CA GLN A 185 15.05 -7.69 -13.06
C GLN A 185 15.49 -6.83 -11.85
N SER A 186 14.55 -6.19 -11.16
CA SER A 186 14.84 -5.30 -10.04
C SER A 186 14.66 -6.00 -8.68
N SER A 187 15.33 -5.45 -7.67
CA SER A 187 15.04 -5.73 -6.27
C SER A 187 14.39 -4.49 -5.67
N ILE A 188 13.16 -4.63 -5.19
CA ILE A 188 12.36 -3.51 -4.71
C ILE A 188 12.32 -3.57 -3.18
N PRO A 189 12.94 -2.61 -2.48
CA PRO A 189 12.94 -2.61 -1.03
C PRO A 189 11.54 -2.33 -0.49
N LEU A 190 11.12 -3.07 0.54
CA LEU A 190 9.94 -2.71 1.32
C LEU A 190 10.23 -1.41 2.07
N THR A 191 9.38 -0.39 1.92
CA THR A 191 9.54 0.93 2.58
C THR A 191 8.30 1.36 3.36
N PHE A 192 7.28 0.53 3.42
CA PHE A 192 6.07 0.82 4.17
C PHE A 192 6.26 0.49 5.66
N GLY A 193 5.63 1.27 6.54
CA GLY A 193 5.64 1.03 7.99
C GLY A 193 6.66 1.84 8.79
N ILE A 194 6.58 1.71 10.10
CA ILE A 194 7.48 2.35 11.08
C ILE A 194 8.76 1.53 11.15
N PRO A 195 9.93 2.09 10.81
CA PRO A 195 11.21 1.41 11.01
C PRO A 195 11.49 1.22 12.51
N ILE A 196 12.22 0.16 12.86
CA ILE A 196 12.60 -0.11 14.25
C ILE A 196 14.13 0.03 14.37
N PRO A 197 14.65 0.85 15.31
CA PRO A 197 13.92 1.64 16.30
C PRO A 197 13.29 2.92 15.76
N SER A 198 12.20 3.37 16.38
CA SER A 198 11.60 4.69 16.19
C SER A 198 11.16 5.27 17.53
N TYR A 199 11.33 6.58 17.69
CA TYR A 199 10.97 7.33 18.90
C TYR A 199 9.96 8.41 18.57
N ASN A 200 9.10 8.75 19.53
CA ASN A 200 8.08 9.80 19.40
C ASN A 200 7.19 9.65 18.17
N VAL A 201 6.82 8.41 17.82
CA VAL A 201 5.88 8.17 16.72
C VAL A 201 4.54 8.80 17.08
N ASN A 202 4.06 9.74 16.27
CA ASN A 202 2.80 10.43 16.53
C ASN A 202 1.63 9.43 16.51
N ALA A 203 0.90 9.33 17.63
CA ALA A 203 -0.21 8.40 17.78
C ALA A 203 -1.43 8.78 16.90
N THR A 204 -1.53 10.01 16.40
CA THR A 204 -2.60 10.36 15.46
C THR A 204 -2.38 9.80 14.07
N ASN A 205 -1.14 9.42 13.73
CA ASN A 205 -0.77 8.81 12.46
C ASN A 205 -1.00 7.30 12.49
N PHE A 206 -2.24 6.87 12.72
CA PHE A 206 -2.65 5.47 12.63
C PHE A 206 -3.23 5.17 11.23
N MET A 207 -3.34 3.88 10.88
CA MET A 207 -3.92 3.48 9.60
C MET A 207 -5.37 3.95 9.45
N ASN A 208 -5.67 4.61 8.34
CA ASN A 208 -6.94 5.21 7.99
C ASN A 208 -7.33 6.43 8.86
N HIS A 209 -6.34 7.17 9.38
CA HIS A 209 -6.61 8.43 10.08
C HIS A 209 -7.17 9.52 9.13
N LYS A 210 -7.91 10.48 9.71
CA LYS A 210 -8.45 11.64 8.97
C LYS A 210 -7.36 12.70 8.76
N VAL A 211 -7.39 13.34 7.59
CA VAL A 211 -6.51 14.48 7.24
C VAL A 211 -7.38 15.72 7.03
N PRO A 212 -7.00 16.89 7.59
CA PRO A 212 -5.90 17.07 8.55
C PRO A 212 -6.18 16.35 9.89
N TYR A 213 -5.15 16.13 10.71
CA TYR A 213 -5.35 15.63 12.07
C TYR A 213 -6.28 16.59 12.82
N ALA A 214 -7.35 16.06 13.40
CA ALA A 214 -8.28 16.88 14.18
C ALA A 214 -7.62 17.49 15.42
N ASP A 215 -6.65 16.77 15.98
CA ASP A 215 -5.94 17.11 17.20
C ASP A 215 -4.45 16.72 17.10
N PRO A 216 -3.55 17.33 17.88
CA PRO A 216 -2.12 16.98 17.92
C PRO A 216 -1.81 15.65 18.63
N TYR A 217 -2.81 15.01 19.23
CA TYR A 217 -2.72 13.73 19.92
C TYR A 217 -4.10 13.06 19.93
N LEU A 218 -4.16 11.76 20.21
CA LEU A 218 -5.43 11.05 20.30
C LEU A 218 -6.19 11.52 21.55
N ARG A 219 -7.33 12.20 21.35
CA ARG A 219 -8.14 12.82 22.42
C ARG A 219 -9.42 12.05 22.72
N ASN A 220 -9.91 12.21 23.95
CA ASN A 220 -11.26 11.77 24.35
C ASN A 220 -11.53 10.30 24.01
N LEU A 221 -10.54 9.44 24.28
CA LEU A 221 -10.62 8.03 23.93
C LEU A 221 -11.75 7.34 24.70
N GLY A 222 -12.78 6.96 23.96
CA GLY A 222 -13.86 6.12 24.47
C GLY A 222 -13.40 4.67 24.66
N PRO A 223 -14.11 3.87 25.46
CA PRO A 223 -13.88 2.44 25.51
C PRO A 223 -13.91 1.83 24.11
N ASN A 224 -12.95 0.95 23.83
CA ASN A 224 -12.74 0.25 22.56
C ASN A 224 -12.22 1.09 21.38
N SER A 225 -11.83 2.35 21.58
CA SER A 225 -11.07 3.08 20.56
C SER A 225 -9.81 2.29 20.18
N THR A 226 -9.65 1.99 18.90
CA THR A 226 -8.65 1.06 18.36
C THR A 226 -7.86 1.71 17.23
N PHE A 227 -6.55 1.52 17.25
CA PHE A 227 -5.60 2.15 16.34
C PHE A 227 -4.60 1.11 15.84
N TYR A 228 -4.32 1.12 14.54
CA TYR A 228 -3.41 0.17 13.90
C TYR A 228 -2.21 0.89 13.31
N TYR A 229 -1.01 0.37 13.55
CA TYR A 229 0.25 0.93 13.07
C TYR A 229 1.07 -0.17 12.40
N PRO A 230 1.45 -0.02 11.13
CA PRO A 230 2.38 -0.93 10.48
C PRO A 230 3.79 -0.73 11.04
N LEU A 231 4.45 -1.80 11.48
CA LEU A 231 5.86 -1.83 11.87
C LEU A 231 6.65 -2.59 10.81
N GLN A 232 7.76 -2.01 10.37
CA GLN A 232 8.67 -2.61 9.40
C GLN A 232 9.65 -3.53 10.12
N ILE A 233 9.66 -4.81 9.74
CA ILE A 233 10.56 -5.82 10.30
C ILE A 233 11.58 -6.24 9.24
N VAL A 234 12.86 -6.01 9.55
CA VAL A 234 13.99 -6.31 8.66
C VAL A 234 14.89 -7.44 9.18
N GLN A 235 14.57 -7.99 10.36
CA GLN A 235 15.32 -9.06 11.01
C GLN A 235 14.39 -10.03 11.73
N SER A 236 14.82 -11.27 11.90
CA SER A 236 14.09 -12.34 12.61
C SER A 236 15.10 -13.26 13.30
N SER A 237 14.92 -13.70 14.55
CA SER A 237 13.94 -13.29 15.56
C SER A 237 14.32 -11.95 16.21
N MET A 238 13.34 -11.16 16.66
CA MET A 238 13.61 -9.96 17.46
C MET A 238 12.60 -9.75 18.58
N GLN A 239 13.05 -9.13 19.67
CA GLN A 239 12.16 -8.62 20.70
C GLN A 239 12.03 -7.11 20.54
N ILE A 240 10.80 -6.62 20.67
CA ILE A 240 10.50 -5.20 20.66
C ILE A 240 9.87 -4.77 21.97
N LYS A 241 10.21 -3.55 22.38
CA LYS A 241 9.61 -2.85 23.50
C LYS A 241 8.85 -1.63 22.99
N ILE A 242 7.60 -1.49 23.41
CA ILE A 242 6.72 -0.39 23.02
C ILE A 242 6.35 0.42 24.27
N THR A 243 6.57 1.73 24.24
CA THR A 243 6.22 2.64 25.34
C THR A 243 5.31 3.73 24.81
N ALA A 244 4.07 3.79 25.28
CA ALA A 244 3.14 4.85 24.91
C ALA A 244 3.20 6.02 25.90
N TYR A 245 3.09 7.25 25.39
CA TYR A 245 3.07 8.48 26.19
C TYR A 245 1.63 8.96 26.33
N VAL A 246 1.13 8.94 27.57
CA VAL A 246 -0.28 9.12 27.89
C VAL A 246 -0.50 10.22 28.93
N ALA A 247 -1.67 10.86 28.89
CA ALA A 247 -2.04 11.93 29.82
C ALA A 247 -3.52 11.83 30.23
N GLY A 248 -3.86 12.23 31.45
CA GLY A 248 -5.22 12.17 31.99
C GLY A 248 -5.37 11.18 33.13
N ASN A 249 -6.57 10.62 33.26
CA ASN A 249 -6.86 9.62 34.27
C ASN A 249 -6.21 8.28 33.92
N SER A 250 -5.88 7.52 34.97
CA SER A 250 -5.43 6.15 34.82
C SER A 250 -6.53 5.27 34.17
N GLY A 251 -6.13 4.40 33.25
CA GLY A 251 -7.00 3.50 32.47
C GLY A 251 -6.23 2.26 32.00
N ILE A 252 -6.84 1.45 31.12
CA ILE A 252 -6.22 0.23 30.60
C ILE A 252 -5.94 0.37 29.11
N LEU A 253 -4.66 0.32 28.75
CA LEU A 253 -4.20 0.27 27.36
C LEU A 253 -3.81 -1.17 27.01
N GLU A 254 -4.38 -1.68 25.94
CA GLU A 254 -4.02 -2.97 25.36
C GLU A 254 -3.17 -2.79 24.11
N ALA A 255 -2.11 -3.57 23.98
CA ALA A 255 -1.32 -3.70 22.77
C ALA A 255 -1.29 -5.16 22.30
N SER A 256 -1.12 -5.35 21.00
CA SER A 256 -0.98 -6.67 20.36
C SER A 256 -0.31 -6.55 19.01
N ILE A 257 0.35 -7.62 18.58
CA ILE A 257 0.99 -7.75 17.27
C ILE A 257 0.29 -8.88 16.49
N ASN A 258 -0.09 -8.62 15.23
CA ASN A 258 -0.64 -9.62 14.31
C ASN A 258 -1.77 -10.48 14.90
N ASN A 259 -2.75 -9.83 15.54
CA ASN A 259 -3.88 -10.49 16.19
C ASN A 259 -3.51 -11.57 17.21
N ALA A 260 -2.32 -11.46 17.81
CA ALA A 260 -1.80 -12.38 18.80
C ALA A 260 -1.20 -11.62 20.00
N ASN A 261 -1.03 -12.34 21.11
CA ASN A 261 -0.36 -11.89 22.33
C ASN A 261 -0.90 -10.54 22.84
N PHE A 262 -2.14 -10.53 23.34
CA PHE A 262 -2.74 -9.32 23.90
C PHE A 262 -2.15 -9.02 25.28
N ILE A 263 -1.50 -7.86 25.41
CA ILE A 263 -0.89 -7.40 26.66
C ILE A 263 -1.62 -6.13 27.08
N GLN A 264 -2.07 -6.11 28.34
CA GLN A 264 -2.73 -4.95 28.94
C GLN A 264 -1.83 -4.33 30.00
N VAL A 265 -1.77 -3.00 30.02
CA VAL A 265 -1.06 -2.24 31.04
C VAL A 265 -1.97 -1.16 31.62
N GLN A 266 -1.78 -0.89 32.91
CA GLN A 266 -2.40 0.25 33.56
C GLN A 266 -1.63 1.52 33.17
N THR A 267 -2.31 2.52 32.62
CA THR A 267 -1.71 3.83 32.31
C THR A 267 -1.52 4.65 33.58
N PRO A 268 -0.47 5.48 33.69
CA PRO A 268 -0.34 6.41 34.82
C PRO A 268 -1.49 7.42 34.83
N SER A 269 -1.90 7.85 36.02
CA SER A 269 -2.66 9.09 36.16
C SER A 269 -1.68 10.27 36.09
N THR A 270 -2.03 11.30 35.34
CA THR A 270 -1.22 12.52 35.25
C THR A 270 -2.01 13.73 35.76
N GLY A 271 -1.33 14.85 35.99
CA GLY A 271 -1.95 16.03 36.60
C GLY A 271 -3.03 16.70 35.73
N ASN A 272 -3.01 16.46 34.42
CA ASN A 272 -4.02 16.95 33.47
C ASN A 272 -3.96 16.19 32.14
N MET A 273 -4.86 16.50 31.21
CA MET A 273 -4.99 15.86 29.89
C MET A 273 -3.86 16.19 28.89
N THR A 274 -2.86 17.00 29.27
CA THR A 274 -1.76 17.45 28.39
C THR A 274 -0.36 17.20 28.97
N LEU A 275 -0.26 16.73 30.21
CA LEU A 275 1.00 16.33 30.83
C LEU A 275 1.21 14.85 30.55
N PHE A 276 1.98 14.55 29.51
CA PHE A 276 2.23 13.18 29.06
C PHE A 276 3.33 12.51 29.87
N GLN A 277 3.11 11.26 30.24
CA GLN A 277 4.04 10.40 30.96
C GLN A 277 4.12 9.03 30.28
N PRO A 278 5.27 8.33 30.34
CA PRO A 278 5.39 7.00 29.77
C PRO A 278 4.52 6.00 30.55
N ALA A 279 3.71 5.22 29.83
CA ALA A 279 3.05 4.04 30.38
C ALA A 279 4.06 2.88 30.55
N PRO A 280 3.76 1.87 31.40
CA PRO A 280 4.52 0.64 31.42
C PRO A 280 4.64 0.05 30.01
N SER A 281 5.84 -0.41 29.65
CA SER A 281 6.11 -0.85 28.28
C SER A 281 5.53 -2.23 28.00
N PHE A 282 5.09 -2.43 26.77
CA PHE A 282 4.77 -3.75 26.21
C PHE A 282 6.04 -4.41 25.68
N GLN A 283 6.16 -5.73 25.81
CA GLN A 283 7.24 -6.50 25.21
C GLN A 283 6.67 -7.59 24.32
N PHE A 284 7.17 -7.67 23.08
CA PHE A 284 6.74 -8.67 22.11
C PHE A 284 7.95 -9.37 21.52
N ASN A 285 7.88 -10.70 21.40
CA ASN A 285 8.80 -11.48 20.59
C ASN A 285 8.19 -11.64 19.20
N ILE A 286 8.91 -11.23 18.17
CA ILE A 286 8.47 -11.26 16.77
C ILE A 286 9.38 -12.20 15.99
N ASN A 287 8.76 -13.20 15.36
CA ASN A 287 9.44 -14.27 14.63
C ASN A 287 8.83 -14.40 13.23
N PRO A 288 8.95 -13.39 12.34
CA PRO A 288 8.40 -13.52 11.00
C PRO A 288 9.19 -14.57 10.21
N THR A 289 8.50 -15.30 9.35
CA THR A 289 9.10 -16.32 8.46
C THR A 289 9.69 -15.72 7.19
N ILE A 290 9.34 -14.47 6.87
CA ILE A 290 9.80 -13.73 5.68
C ILE A 290 10.35 -12.38 6.14
N ILE A 291 11.48 -11.97 5.58
CA ILE A 291 12.09 -10.64 5.80
C ILE A 291 12.54 -10.03 4.46
N PRO A 292 12.42 -8.69 4.28
CA PRO A 292 11.67 -7.77 5.13
C PRO A 292 10.17 -8.05 5.11
N SER A 293 9.45 -7.64 6.16
CA SER A 293 8.00 -7.84 6.30
C SER A 293 7.32 -6.72 7.10
N ILE A 294 5.99 -6.72 7.11
CA ILE A 294 5.18 -5.86 7.97
C ILE A 294 4.56 -6.70 9.08
N VAL A 295 4.59 -6.16 10.30
CA VAL A 295 3.68 -6.59 11.37
C VAL A 295 2.78 -5.42 11.75
N THR A 296 1.58 -5.73 12.22
CA THR A 296 0.63 -4.70 12.66
C THR A 296 0.59 -4.65 14.17
N LEU A 297 0.97 -3.49 14.72
CA LEU A 297 0.67 -3.11 16.09
C LEU A 297 -0.76 -2.60 16.18
N ARG A 298 -1.54 -3.17 17.09
CA ARG A 298 -2.81 -2.60 17.52
C ARG A 298 -2.66 -2.01 18.91
N LEU A 299 -3.04 -0.75 19.07
CA LEU A 299 -3.31 -0.14 20.38
C LEU A 299 -4.81 0.00 20.56
N ARG A 300 -5.33 -0.43 21.72
CA ARG A 300 -6.76 -0.34 22.04
C ARG A 300 -6.95 0.20 23.44
N ASN A 301 -7.76 1.25 23.56
CA ASN A 301 -8.26 1.72 24.85
C ASN A 301 -9.33 0.76 25.35
N ILE A 302 -9.11 0.06 26.46
CA ILE A 302 -10.10 -0.88 27.02
C ILE A 302 -11.09 -0.16 27.92
N ARG A 303 -10.60 0.80 28.73
CA ARG A 303 -11.41 1.51 29.72
C ARG A 303 -10.91 2.93 29.88
N ASN A 304 -11.87 3.88 29.81
CA ASN A 304 -11.82 5.33 30.03
C ASN A 304 -10.45 5.98 30.31
N GLY A 305 -10.25 7.16 29.71
CA GLY A 305 -9.85 8.33 30.49
C GLY A 305 -8.51 8.97 30.22
N TYR A 306 -7.85 8.69 29.10
CA TYR A 306 -6.56 9.30 28.78
C TYR A 306 -6.42 9.64 27.30
N ASN A 307 -5.46 10.50 27.03
CA ASN A 307 -4.99 10.87 25.70
C ASN A 307 -3.69 10.12 25.39
N ILE A 308 -3.40 9.89 24.12
CA ILE A 308 -2.13 9.28 23.68
C ILE A 308 -1.44 10.26 22.72
N LEU A 309 -0.27 10.76 23.09
CA LEU A 309 0.52 11.68 22.26
C LEU A 309 1.32 10.92 21.21
N SER A 310 2.14 10.00 21.69
CA SER A 310 3.12 9.30 20.88
C SER A 310 3.45 7.95 21.49
N PHE A 311 4.27 7.18 20.78
CA PHE A 311 4.90 6.00 21.33
C PHE A 311 6.29 5.77 20.74
N ASP A 312 7.10 5.05 21.50
CA ASP A 312 8.39 4.54 21.06
C ASP A 312 8.26 3.05 20.71
N VAL A 313 9.03 2.61 19.72
CA VAL A 313 9.22 1.20 19.38
C VAL A 313 10.71 0.95 19.24
N VAL A 314 11.29 0.19 20.17
CA VAL A 314 12.73 -0.09 20.21
C VAL A 314 12.98 -1.59 20.17
N SER A 315 14.03 -2.00 19.45
CA SER A 315 14.54 -3.37 19.57
C SER A 315 15.24 -3.51 20.92
N THR A 316 14.93 -4.57 21.65
CA THR A 316 15.78 -4.98 22.78
C THR A 316 16.82 -5.93 22.22
N THR A 317 18.07 -5.50 22.18
CA THR A 317 19.17 -6.47 22.03
C THR A 317 19.12 -7.36 23.25
N ASN A 318 18.97 -8.68 23.07
CA ASN A 318 19.38 -9.60 24.10
C ASN A 318 20.87 -9.35 24.28
N SER A 319 21.26 -8.70 25.38
CA SER A 319 22.63 -8.78 25.86
C SER A 319 22.89 -10.27 26.05
N ILE A 320 23.62 -10.87 25.11
CA ILE A 320 24.09 -12.25 25.23
C ILE A 320 25.12 -12.30 26.36
#